data_AF-A0A9D2GHK6-F1
#
_entry.id   AF-A0A9D2GHK6-F1
#
_cell.length_a   1.000
_cell.length_b   1.000
_cell.length_c   1.000
_cell.angle_alpha   90.00
_cell.angle_beta   90.00
_cell.angle_gamma   90.00
#
_symmetry.space_group_name_H-M   'P 1'
#
loop_
_entity.id
_entity.type
_entity.pdbx_description
1 polymer ?
#
loop_
_entity_poly.entity_id
_entity_poly.type
_entity_poly.pdbx_seq_one_letter_code
_entity_poly.pdbx_strand_id
1 'polypeptide(L)'
;VYGALTFLGVKSGGFIENPQNGTEILSVLSREFFGTAGPVLLALIFFIACFNVCVGLICSCAKFFSEKFSAFTFDQWRWILTLWSFIISILGLDAIIAISSPILSVIYPVAIAIIVLNLMPFAFLKKPLLQRAAVILALIFGFSSI
;
A
#
# COMPACT_ATOMS: atom_id res chain seq x y z
N VAL A 1 11.41 2.13 -9.39
CA VAL A 1 9.99 2.42 -9.68
C VAL A 1 9.61 3.83 -9.25
N TYR A 2 9.59 4.16 -7.95
CA TYR A 2 9.20 5.50 -7.47
C TYR A 2 9.96 6.67 -8.15
N GLY A 3 11.29 6.60 -8.25
CA GLY A 3 12.07 7.65 -8.95
C GLY A 3 11.72 7.80 -10.44
N ALA A 4 11.40 6.71 -11.13
CA ALA A 4 10.96 6.76 -12.53
C ALA A 4 9.58 7.41 -12.65
N LEU A 5 8.65 7.08 -11.74
CA LEU A 5 7.32 7.71 -11.69
C LEU A 5 7.41 9.21 -11.36
N THR A 6 8.30 9.62 -10.44
CA THR A 6 8.54 11.04 -10.14
C THR A 6 9.10 11.78 -11.36
N PHE A 7 10.07 11.19 -12.07
CA PHE A 7 10.62 11.79 -13.28
C PHE A 7 9.55 11.94 -14.37
N LEU A 8 8.71 10.91 -14.55
CA LEU A 8 7.61 10.94 -15.50
C LEU A 8 6.53 11.97 -15.10
N GLY A 9 6.21 12.10 -13.82
CA GLY A 9 5.26 13.10 -13.30
C GLY A 9 5.75 14.54 -13.47
N VAL A 10 7.05 14.80 -13.23
CA VAL A 10 7.65 16.12 -13.49
C VAL A 10 7.61 16.46 -14.99
N LYS A 11 7.84 15.48 -15.86
CA LYS A 11 7.69 15.62 -17.32
C LYS A 11 6.23 15.82 -17.77
N SER A 12 5.26 15.23 -17.06
CA SER A 12 3.84 15.32 -17.43
C SER A 12 3.14 16.58 -16.90
N GLY A 13 3.71 17.25 -15.90
CA GLY A 13 3.16 18.48 -15.30
C GLY A 13 3.01 19.66 -16.27
N GLY A 14 3.60 19.60 -17.47
CA GLY A 14 3.39 20.59 -18.53
C GLY A 14 2.22 20.31 -19.47
N PHE A 15 1.57 19.14 -19.39
CA PHE A 15 0.57 18.68 -20.37
C PHE A 15 -0.79 18.32 -19.75
N ILE A 16 -0.89 18.18 -18.43
CA ILE A 16 -2.10 17.72 -17.74
C ILE A 16 -2.65 18.86 -16.89
N GLU A 17 -3.66 19.57 -17.42
CA GLU A 17 -4.40 20.56 -16.65
C GLU A 17 -5.37 19.84 -15.70
N ASN A 18 -5.01 19.81 -14.41
CA ASN A 18 -5.87 19.42 -13.29
C ASN A 18 -6.38 17.96 -13.31
N PRO A 19 -5.49 16.96 -13.13
CA PRO A 19 -5.90 15.57 -13.05
C PRO A 19 -6.68 15.32 -11.75
N GLN A 20 -7.84 14.67 -11.86
CA GLN A 20 -8.64 14.38 -10.68
C GLN A 20 -8.06 13.18 -9.92
N ASN A 21 -7.58 12.15 -10.64
CA ASN A 21 -7.24 10.84 -10.07
C ASN A 21 -5.91 10.26 -10.55
N GLY A 22 -5.29 9.40 -9.72
CA GLY A 22 -4.03 8.73 -10.04
C GLY A 22 -4.09 7.81 -11.28
N THR A 23 -5.23 7.15 -11.51
CA THR A 23 -5.45 6.31 -12.71
C THR A 23 -5.50 7.14 -13.99
N GLU A 24 -6.09 8.34 -13.91
CA GLU A 24 -6.21 9.24 -15.07
C GLU A 24 -4.82 9.72 -15.50
N ILE A 25 -4.01 10.18 -14.55
CA ILE A 25 -2.61 10.59 -14.78
C ILE A 25 -1.84 9.48 -15.49
N LEU A 26 -1.92 8.25 -14.98
CA LEU A 26 -1.22 7.10 -15.56
C LEU A 26 -1.73 6.76 -16.97
N SER A 27 -3.05 6.86 -17.19
CA SER A 27 -3.65 6.56 -18.49
C SER A 27 -3.21 7.57 -19.55
N VAL A 28 -3.19 8.87 -19.25
CA VAL A 28 -2.71 9.93 -20.14
C VAL A 28 -1.22 9.76 -20.42
N LEU A 29 -0.44 9.52 -19.38
CA LEU A 29 0.99 9.23 -19.52
C LEU A 29 1.23 8.03 -20.44
N SER A 30 0.45 6.96 -20.30
CA SER A 30 0.57 5.80 -21.19
C SER A 30 0.22 6.11 -22.64
N ARG A 31 -0.74 7.02 -22.88
CA ARG A 31 -1.07 7.49 -24.24
C ARG A 31 0.08 8.27 -24.86
N GLU A 32 0.73 9.13 -24.10
CA GLU A 32 1.84 9.94 -24.59
C GLU A 32 3.08 9.10 -24.90
N PHE A 33 3.41 8.12 -24.07
CA PHE A 33 4.61 7.29 -24.28
C PHE A 33 4.40 6.13 -25.25
N PHE A 34 3.22 5.51 -25.28
CA PHE A 34 2.93 4.31 -26.08
C PHE A 34 1.90 4.53 -27.20
N GLY A 35 1.36 5.75 -27.34
CA GLY A 35 0.33 6.08 -28.33
C GLY A 35 -1.07 5.60 -27.94
N THR A 36 -1.98 5.53 -28.91
CA THR A 36 -3.40 5.16 -28.71
C THR A 36 -3.61 3.76 -28.11
N ALA A 37 -2.67 2.82 -28.32
CA ALA A 37 -2.71 1.49 -27.73
C ALA A 37 -2.17 1.43 -26.28
N GLY A 38 -1.52 2.49 -25.81
CA GLY A 38 -0.89 2.57 -24.49
C GLY A 38 -1.80 2.25 -23.30
N PRO A 39 -3.02 2.82 -23.20
CA PRO A 39 -3.93 2.57 -22.09
C PRO A 39 -4.39 1.12 -21.98
N VAL A 40 -4.60 0.46 -23.11
CA VAL A 40 -5.03 -0.94 -23.15
C VAL A 40 -3.91 -1.84 -22.64
N LEU A 41 -2.68 -1.58 -23.08
CA LEU A 41 -1.50 -2.29 -22.59
C LEU A 41 -1.30 -2.05 -21.09
N LEU A 42 -1.43 -0.80 -20.63
CA LEU A 42 -1.30 -0.43 -19.23
C LEU A 42 -2.35 -1.16 -18.37
N ALA A 43 -3.61 -1.17 -18.81
CA ALA A 43 -4.69 -1.86 -18.11
C ALA A 43 -4.41 -3.36 -17.97
N LEU A 44 -3.90 -4.01 -19.02
CA LEU A 44 -3.55 -5.43 -18.98
C LEU A 44 -2.41 -5.71 -17.99
N ILE A 45 -1.36 -4.90 -17.99
CA ILE A 45 -0.22 -5.03 -17.06
C ILE A 45 -0.68 -4.84 -15.62
N PHE A 46 -1.46 -3.79 -15.36
CA PHE A 46 -2.04 -3.54 -14.03
C PHE A 46 -2.94 -4.68 -13.58
N PHE A 47 -3.76 -5.23 -14.47
CA PHE A 47 -4.61 -6.37 -14.14
C PHE A 47 -3.78 -7.59 -13.68
N ILE A 48 -2.75 -7.96 -14.45
CA ILE A 48 -1.88 -9.09 -14.11
C ILE A 48 -1.13 -8.84 -12.79
N ALA A 49 -0.55 -7.64 -12.63
CA ALA A 49 0.21 -7.28 -11.44
C ALA A 49 -0.66 -7.20 -10.18
N CYS A 50 -1.85 -6.61 -10.26
CA CYS A 50 -2.76 -6.54 -9.14
C CYS A 50 -3.34 -7.92 -8.81
N PHE A 51 -3.58 -8.77 -9.81
CA PHE A 51 -4.10 -10.11 -9.58
C PHE A 51 -3.15 -10.95 -8.72
N ASN A 52 -1.85 -10.99 -9.03
CA ASN A 52 -0.91 -11.79 -8.24
C ASN A 52 -0.72 -11.24 -6.81
N VAL A 53 -0.78 -9.92 -6.61
CA VAL A 53 -0.69 -9.29 -5.28
C VAL A 53 -1.93 -9.60 -4.44
N CYS A 54 -3.13 -9.46 -5.02
CA CYS A 54 -4.39 -9.78 -4.35
C CYS A 54 -4.43 -11.26 -3.92
N VAL A 55 -4.07 -12.19 -4.81
CA VAL A 55 -4.00 -13.62 -4.49
C VAL A 55 -2.99 -13.89 -3.36
N GLY A 56 -1.81 -13.26 -3.40
CA GLY A 56 -0.81 -13.38 -2.34
C GLY A 56 -1.28 -12.88 -0.97
N LEU A 57 -1.94 -11.72 -0.94
CA LEU A 57 -2.51 -11.13 0.28
C LEU A 57 -3.65 -11.98 0.84
N ILE A 58 -4.59 -12.42 0.01
CA ILE A 58 -5.73 -13.25 0.45
C ILE A 58 -5.22 -14.56 1.06
N CYS A 59 -4.24 -15.22 0.43
CA CYS A 59 -3.65 -16.45 0.97
C CYS A 59 -2.93 -16.22 2.31
N SER A 60 -2.15 -15.15 2.43
CA SER A 60 -1.40 -14.83 3.65
C SER A 60 -2.33 -14.46 4.81
N CYS A 61 -3.33 -13.62 4.54
CA CYS A 61 -4.35 -13.23 5.53
C CYS A 61 -5.19 -14.44 5.95
N ALA A 62 -5.66 -15.26 5.00
CA ALA A 62 -6.43 -16.46 5.33
C ALA A 62 -5.63 -17.44 6.20
N LYS A 63 -4.32 -17.57 5.94
CA LYS A 63 -3.43 -18.41 6.77
C LYS A 63 -3.28 -17.83 8.18
N PHE A 64 -3.02 -16.53 8.29
CA PHE A 64 -2.89 -15.84 9.58
C PHE A 64 -4.17 -15.94 10.42
N PHE A 65 -5.34 -15.72 9.80
CA PHE A 65 -6.63 -15.85 10.48
C PHE A 65 -6.98 -17.30 10.84
N SER A 66 -6.64 -18.27 9.99
CA SER A 66 -6.86 -19.69 10.29
C SER A 66 -5.98 -20.17 11.45
N GLU A 67 -4.77 -19.62 11.61
CA GLU A 67 -3.88 -19.96 12.72
C GLU A 67 -4.31 -19.28 14.03
N LYS A 68 -4.88 -18.07 13.94
CA LYS A 68 -5.30 -17.28 15.12
C LYS A 68 -6.73 -17.58 15.59
N PHE A 69 -7.63 -17.89 14.68
CA PHE A 69 -9.05 -18.20 14.94
C PHE A 69 -9.36 -19.62 14.43
N SER A 70 -9.24 -20.62 15.32
CA SER A 70 -9.51 -22.03 15.02
C SER A 70 -11.00 -22.37 14.77
N ALA A 71 -11.88 -21.36 14.69
CA ALA A 71 -13.33 -21.54 14.57
C ALA A 71 -13.82 -21.68 13.11
N PHE A 72 -13.04 -21.24 12.11
CA PHE A 72 -13.44 -21.24 10.71
C PHE A 72 -12.36 -21.86 9.81
N THR A 73 -12.79 -22.63 8.81
CA THR A 73 -11.89 -23.28 7.84
C THR A 73 -11.24 -22.24 6.92
N PHE A 74 -9.98 -22.46 6.52
CA PHE A 74 -9.22 -21.62 5.59
C PHE A 74 -10.02 -21.16 4.36
N ASP A 75 -10.86 -22.02 3.80
CA ASP A 75 -11.68 -21.72 2.62
C ASP A 75 -12.75 -20.66 2.87
N GLN A 76 -13.35 -20.63 4.06
CA GLN A 76 -14.37 -19.66 4.42
C GLN A 76 -13.75 -18.27 4.61
N TRP A 77 -12.58 -18.19 5.25
CA TRP A 77 -11.83 -16.94 5.40
C TRP A 77 -11.40 -16.34 4.06
N ARG A 78 -10.96 -17.18 3.10
CA ARG A 78 -10.62 -16.72 1.74
C ARG A 78 -11.82 -16.10 1.02
N TRP A 79 -12.98 -16.76 1.08
CA TRP A 79 -14.20 -16.27 0.43
C TRP A 79 -14.68 -14.94 1.02
N ILE A 80 -14.67 -14.82 2.36
CA ILE A 80 -15.05 -13.58 3.05
C ILE A 80 -14.13 -12.44 2.65
N LEU A 81 -12.81 -12.63 2.68
CA LEU A 81 -11.83 -11.59 2.31
C LEU A 81 -11.96 -11.17 0.84
N THR A 82 -12.21 -12.12 -0.05
CA THR A 82 -12.39 -11.83 -1.48
C THR A 82 -13.66 -11.02 -1.73
N LEU A 83 -14.79 -11.40 -1.12
CA LEU A 83 -16.05 -10.67 -1.22
C LEU A 83 -15.92 -9.25 -0.64
N TRP A 84 -15.28 -9.11 0.51
CA TRP A 84 -15.03 -7.80 1.13
C TRP A 84 -14.21 -6.88 0.22
N SER A 85 -13.16 -7.42 -0.39
CA SER A 85 -12.31 -6.68 -1.33
C SER A 85 -13.09 -6.24 -2.57
N PHE A 86 -13.98 -7.10 -3.07
CA PHE A 86 -14.84 -6.78 -4.22
C PHE A 86 -15.81 -5.65 -3.90
N ILE A 87 -16.42 -5.66 -2.71
CA ILE A 87 -17.30 -4.56 -2.25
C ILE A 87 -16.52 -3.25 -2.15
N ILE A 88 -15.32 -3.28 -1.55
CA ILE A 88 -14.49 -2.07 -1.44
C ILE A 88 -14.10 -1.53 -2.82
N SER A 89 -13.82 -2.41 -3.79
CA SER A 89 -13.43 -2.00 -5.14
C SER A 89 -14.50 -1.19 -5.88
N ILE A 90 -15.77 -1.29 -5.48
CA ILE A 90 -16.88 -0.55 -6.09
C ILE A 90 -16.89 0.93 -5.64
N LEU A 91 -16.24 1.28 -4.52
CA LEU A 91 -16.22 2.64 -3.95
C LEU A 91 -15.39 3.65 -4.77
N GLY A 92 -14.54 3.18 -5.69
CA GLY A 92 -13.65 4.03 -6.49
C GLY A 92 -12.33 4.38 -5.81
N LEU A 93 -11.33 4.77 -6.62
CA LEU A 93 -9.96 5.00 -6.15
C LEU A 93 -9.86 6.11 -5.10
N ASP A 94 -10.60 7.20 -5.26
CA ASP A 94 -10.43 8.39 -4.42
C ASP A 94 -10.96 8.18 -3.01
N ALA A 95 -12.07 7.45 -2.89
CA ALA A 95 -12.60 7.01 -1.61
C ALA A 95 -11.62 6.04 -0.91
N ILE A 96 -11.04 5.11 -1.68
CA ILE A 96 -10.04 4.16 -1.16
C ILE A 96 -8.80 4.92 -0.65
N ILE A 97 -8.31 5.91 -1.40
CA ILE A 97 -7.15 6.72 -1.01
C ILE A 97 -7.50 7.62 0.19
N ALA A 98 -8.67 8.26 0.22
CA ALA A 98 -9.09 9.12 1.32
C ALA A 98 -9.19 8.35 2.64
N ILE A 99 -9.65 7.09 2.60
CA ILE A 99 -9.67 6.19 3.76
C ILE A 99 -8.27 5.69 4.09
N SER A 100 -7.46 5.35 3.09
CA SER A 100 -6.14 4.75 3.30
C SER A 100 -5.08 5.76 3.77
N SER A 101 -5.18 7.02 3.37
CA SER A 101 -4.25 8.10 3.73
C SER A 101 -4.06 8.27 5.25
N PRO A 102 -5.11 8.42 6.07
CA PRO A 102 -4.96 8.53 7.52
C PRO A 102 -4.44 7.22 8.14
N ILE A 103 -4.84 6.07 7.60
CA ILE A 103 -4.40 4.76 8.10
C ILE A 103 -2.90 4.55 7.85
N LEU A 104 -2.42 4.90 6.66
CA LEU A 104 -1.01 4.84 6.32
C LEU A 104 -0.18 5.78 7.18
N SER A 105 -0.65 7.01 7.42
CA SER A 105 0.07 8.00 8.23
C SER A 105 0.32 7.52 9.66
N VAL A 106 -0.58 6.69 10.22
CA VAL A 106 -0.41 6.08 11.54
C VAL A 106 0.45 4.81 11.48
N ILE A 107 0.28 3.96 10.47
CA ILE A 107 1.00 2.67 10.36
C ILE A 107 2.48 2.86 9.97
N TYR A 108 2.77 3.79 9.07
CA TYR A 108 4.11 4.01 8.52
C TYR A 108 5.18 4.30 9.59
N PRO A 109 4.98 5.25 10.53
CA PRO A 109 5.97 5.55 11.58
C PRO A 109 6.19 4.35 12.52
N VAL A 110 5.13 3.61 12.85
CA VAL A 110 5.22 2.41 13.69
C VAL A 110 6.02 1.30 12.98
N ALA A 111 5.74 1.06 11.68
CA ALA A 111 6.43 0.06 10.89
C ALA A 111 7.94 0.39 10.73
N ILE A 112 8.28 1.65 10.42
CA ILE A 112 9.67 2.10 10.32
C ILE A 112 10.41 1.87 11.63
N ALA A 113 9.80 2.19 12.77
CA ALA A 113 10.42 2.00 14.08
C ALA A 113 10.73 0.53 14.38
N ILE A 114 9.81 -0.38 14.05
CA ILE A 114 10.02 -1.82 14.22
C ILE A 114 11.14 -2.31 13.30
N ILE A 115 11.18 -1.86 12.04
CA ILE A 115 12.24 -2.23 11.08
C ILE A 115 13.61 -1.76 11.56
N VAL A 116 13.73 -0.50 11.99
CA VAL A 116 14.98 0.07 12.51
C VAL A 116 15.43 -0.68 13.77
N LEU A 117 14.49 -1.01 14.66
CA LEU A 117 14.77 -1.76 15.87
C LEU A 117 15.24 -3.19 15.58
N ASN A 118 14.67 -3.84 14.57
CA ASN A 118 15.04 -5.20 14.18
C ASN A 118 16.40 -5.26 13.46
N LEU A 119 16.74 -4.20 12.72
CA LEU A 119 18.00 -4.10 11.98
C LEU A 119 19.20 -3.75 12.88
N MET A 120 18.98 -3.26 14.10
CA MET A 120 20.06 -2.91 15.02
C MET A 120 20.59 -4.17 15.73
N PRO A 121 21.91 -4.45 15.71
CA PRO A 121 22.46 -5.68 16.26
C PRO A 121 22.27 -5.78 17.78
N PHE A 122 22.00 -7.01 18.24
CA PHE A 122 21.72 -7.46 19.62
C PHE A 122 22.64 -6.92 20.74
N ALA A 123 23.75 -6.26 20.42
CA ALA A 123 24.68 -5.69 21.40
C ALA A 123 24.11 -4.47 22.16
N PHE A 124 23.18 -3.71 21.57
CA PHE A 124 22.54 -2.56 22.23
C PHE A 124 21.24 -2.90 22.99
N LEU A 125 20.75 -4.15 22.88
CA LEU A 125 19.48 -4.62 23.47
C LEU A 125 19.50 -4.78 25.01
N LYS A 126 20.60 -4.49 25.70
CA LYS A 126 20.67 -4.53 27.17
C LYS A 126 20.10 -3.29 27.87
N LYS A 127 19.79 -2.20 27.16
CA LYS A 127 19.23 -0.99 27.78
C LYS A 127 17.74 -0.81 27.44
N PRO A 128 16.81 -1.16 28.35
CA PRO A 128 15.36 -1.02 28.11
C PRO A 128 14.91 0.43 27.85
N LEU A 129 15.75 1.41 28.22
CA LEU A 129 15.56 2.83 27.95
C LEU A 129 15.68 3.19 26.46
N LEU A 130 16.60 2.59 25.70
CA LEU A 130 16.81 2.96 24.30
C LEU A 130 15.71 2.37 23.39
N GLN A 131 15.26 1.17 23.72
CA GLN A 131 14.15 0.50 23.04
C GLN A 131 12.81 1.20 23.33
N ARG A 132 12.57 1.64 24.57
CA ARG A 132 11.40 2.48 24.91
C ARG A 132 11.48 3.87 24.28
N ALA A 133 12.67 4.49 24.24
CA ALA A 133 12.85 5.80 23.62
C ALA A 133 12.60 5.75 22.10
N ALA A 134 13.05 4.72 21.39
CA ALA A 134 12.79 4.56 19.95
C ALA A 134 11.30 4.39 19.64
N VAL A 135 10.58 3.61 20.46
CA VAL A 135 9.12 3.43 20.33
C VAL A 135 8.36 4.71 20.68
N ILE A 136 8.80 5.47 21.70
CA ILE A 136 8.20 6.75 22.07
C ILE A 136 8.48 7.81 21.00
N LEU A 137 9.69 7.87 20.43
CA LEU A 137 10.03 8.82 19.36
C LEU A 137 9.22 8.52 18.09
N ALA A 138 8.99 7.25 17.78
CA ALA A 138 8.14 6.81 16.68
C ALA A 138 6.66 7.16 16.89
N LEU A 139 6.16 6.99 18.13
CA LEU A 139 4.82 7.43 18.50
C LEU A 139 4.66 8.95 18.43
N ILE A 140 5.67 9.71 18.86
CA ILE A 140 5.67 11.18 18.78
C ILE A 140 5.67 11.65 17.32
N PHE A 141 6.48 11.03 16.46
CA PHE A 141 6.49 11.37 15.02
C PHE A 141 5.18 11.03 14.31
N GLY A 142 4.56 9.90 14.66
CA GLY A 142 3.26 9.51 14.10
C GLY A 142 2.09 10.34 14.59
N PHE A 143 2.15 10.86 15.83
CA PHE A 143 1.14 11.76 16.37
C PHE A 143 1.31 13.21 15.88
N SER A 144 2.53 13.63 15.52
CA SER A 144 2.81 14.97 14.99
C SER A 144 2.42 15.14 13.51
N SER A 145 2.10 14.05 12.80
CA SER A 145 1.68 14.07 11.39
C SER A 145 0.15 13.97 11.19
N ILE A 146 -0.63 13.92 12.27
CA ILE A 146 -2.10 14.05 12.26
C ILE A 146 -2.49 15.52 12.44
#